data_AF-A0A9R1EHZ2-F1
#
_entry.id   AF-A0A9R1EHZ2-F1
#
_cell.length_a   1.000
_cell.length_b   1.000
_cell.length_c   1.000
_cell.angle_alpha   90.00
_cell.angle_beta   90.00
_cell.angle_gamma   90.00
#
_symmetry.space_group_name_H-M   'P 1'
#
loop_
_entity.id
_entity.type
_entity.pdbx_description
1 polymer ?
#
loop_
_entity_poly.entity_id
_entity_poly.type
_entity_poly.pdbx_seq_one_letter_code
_entity_poly.pdbx_strand_id
1 'polypeptide(L)'
;MCSPNSCLFWSSLLYFQARDDFQMTLLRVLEAAMEESSVILTEHKIFTSRFLPSLFILYKGNKDCHARFLCLKILSDVMIVIFSDSSLTANEQTLADLITISDKYFLPLYPSFAEDEDPIPMYAQKLLVMLMEHDCVKVSDILNEATVSQCFELLLGDLSNANVSNVKLCFALASAPDMDSNVLSQLQVVRRIGNLVEFVTAKDMDDFLEPTLDLCRSFIIRGIGSNRSTALTKEPALLVDSAFSMSIAVDQQSCIMDICDLGGSMGIFLEVFRNSDPQISDLASDCVVLLLKAAPREATMGLLANLPKLSALLDSLKHGVSLQLTLLLYCLAFSCRQYLAQGMILSMSVPALMQVEALVSGFQGLT
;
A
#
# COMPACT_ATOMS: atom_id res chain seq x y z
N MET A 1 34.79 27.37 -47.94
CA MET A 1 34.79 25.92 -48.25
C MET A 1 34.40 25.18 -46.99
N CYS A 2 33.17 24.69 -46.90
CA CYS A 2 32.75 23.82 -45.80
C CYS A 2 33.53 22.50 -45.90
N SER A 3 34.07 22.01 -44.79
CA SER A 3 34.80 20.75 -44.79
C SER A 3 33.84 19.59 -45.11
N PRO A 4 34.27 18.51 -45.78
CA PRO A 4 33.43 17.33 -46.04
C PRO A 4 32.82 16.73 -44.75
N ASN A 5 33.53 16.85 -43.62
CA ASN A 5 33.06 16.41 -42.30
C ASN A 5 31.86 17.24 -41.80
N SER A 6 31.73 18.49 -42.22
CA SER A 6 30.59 19.35 -41.91
C SER A 6 29.33 18.82 -42.59
N CYS A 7 29.39 18.49 -43.88
CA CYS A 7 28.23 18.03 -44.65
C CYS A 7 27.71 16.66 -44.19
N LEU A 8 28.62 15.74 -43.82
CA LEU A 8 28.23 14.45 -43.26
C LEU A 8 27.50 14.62 -41.92
N PHE A 9 28.01 15.51 -41.05
CA PHE A 9 27.37 15.84 -39.77
C PHE A 9 25.96 16.42 -39.95
N TRP A 10 25.77 17.37 -40.88
CA TRP A 10 24.45 17.92 -41.20
C TRP A 10 23.51 16.90 -41.83
N SER A 11 24.01 16.02 -42.70
CA SER A 11 23.20 14.96 -43.31
C SER A 11 22.76 13.91 -42.29
N SER A 12 23.63 13.55 -41.34
CA SER A 12 23.25 12.68 -40.22
C SER A 12 22.25 13.39 -39.32
N LEU A 13 22.45 14.68 -38.98
CA LEU A 13 21.51 15.43 -38.14
C LEU A 13 20.12 15.51 -38.77
N LEU A 14 20.03 15.84 -40.06
CA LEU A 14 18.76 15.92 -40.79
C LEU A 14 18.09 14.55 -40.92
N TYR A 15 18.86 13.48 -41.12
CA TYR A 15 18.35 12.12 -41.17
C TYR A 15 17.82 11.65 -39.81
N PHE A 16 18.53 11.97 -38.72
CA PHE A 16 18.08 11.70 -37.35
C PHE A 16 16.82 12.50 -37.03
N GLN A 17 16.79 13.80 -37.33
CA GLN A 17 15.63 14.66 -37.09
C GLN A 17 14.39 14.20 -37.87
N ALA A 18 14.54 13.88 -39.16
CA ALA A 18 13.41 13.38 -39.97
C ALA A 18 12.88 12.03 -39.49
N ARG A 19 13.75 11.16 -38.96
CA ARG A 19 13.36 9.89 -38.36
C ARG A 19 12.58 10.11 -37.06
N ASP A 20 13.05 11.00 -36.20
CA ASP A 20 12.42 11.30 -34.91
C ASP A 20 11.05 11.95 -35.13
N ASP A 21 10.95 12.91 -36.06
CA ASP A 21 9.70 13.56 -36.46
C ASP A 21 8.69 12.56 -37.04
N PHE A 22 9.15 11.64 -37.91
CA PHE A 22 8.31 10.57 -38.45
C PHE A 22 7.80 9.63 -37.36
N GLN A 23 8.69 9.20 -36.46
CA GLN A 23 8.32 8.31 -35.36
C GLN A 23 7.29 8.97 -34.44
N MET A 24 7.49 10.24 -34.09
CA MET A 24 6.56 10.99 -33.27
C MET A 24 5.19 11.14 -33.96
N THR A 25 5.18 11.44 -35.26
CA THR A 25 3.95 11.51 -36.06
C THR A 25 3.23 10.16 -36.08
N LEU A 26 3.97 9.06 -36.27
CA LEU A 26 3.42 7.71 -36.24
C LEU A 26 2.82 7.37 -34.88
N LEU A 27 3.50 7.71 -33.77
CA LEU A 27 2.96 7.50 -32.42
C LEU A 27 1.66 8.27 -32.20
N ARG A 28 1.55 9.51 -32.70
CA ARG A 28 0.29 10.28 -32.63
C ARG A 28 -0.84 9.69 -33.45
N VAL A 29 -0.52 9.16 -34.64
CA VAL A 29 -1.50 8.45 -35.47
C VAL A 29 -1.96 7.16 -34.77
N LEU A 30 -1.04 6.42 -34.16
CA LEU A 30 -1.37 5.22 -33.38
C LEU A 30 -2.22 5.57 -32.16
N GLU A 31 -1.86 6.60 -31.40
CA GLU A 31 -2.65 7.13 -30.28
C GLU A 31 -4.10 7.39 -30.70
N ALA A 32 -4.31 8.15 -31.78
CA ALA A 32 -5.65 8.43 -32.30
C ALA A 32 -6.38 7.18 -32.80
N ALA A 33 -5.66 6.23 -33.44
CA ALA A 33 -6.26 5.00 -33.92
C ALA A 33 -6.70 4.06 -32.78
N MET A 34 -6.02 4.10 -31.63
CA MET A 34 -6.34 3.27 -30.46
C MET A 34 -7.55 3.78 -29.66
N GLU A 35 -8.05 4.99 -29.94
CA GLU A 35 -9.32 5.46 -29.38
C GLU A 35 -10.51 4.58 -29.80
N GLU A 36 -10.41 3.90 -30.95
CA GLU A 36 -11.41 2.96 -31.44
C GLU A 36 -11.18 1.55 -30.87
N SER A 37 -11.73 1.29 -29.67
CA SER A 37 -11.50 0.03 -28.94
C SER A 37 -11.87 -1.24 -29.73
N SER A 38 -12.79 -1.15 -30.69
CA SER A 38 -13.23 -2.28 -31.52
C SER A 38 -12.09 -2.92 -32.32
N VAL A 39 -11.10 -2.11 -32.75
CA VAL A 39 -9.91 -2.58 -33.48
C VAL A 39 -9.03 -3.45 -32.56
N ILE A 40 -8.84 -3.00 -31.31
CA ILE A 40 -8.03 -3.72 -30.32
C ILE A 40 -8.68 -5.06 -29.98
N LEU A 41 -9.99 -5.08 -29.74
CA LEU A 41 -10.71 -6.30 -29.39
C LEU A 41 -10.72 -7.31 -30.54
N THR A 42 -10.92 -6.84 -31.77
CA THR A 42 -10.95 -7.71 -32.96
C THR A 42 -9.57 -8.32 -33.25
N GLU A 43 -8.50 -7.53 -33.13
CA GLU A 43 -7.14 -7.93 -33.51
C GLU A 43 -6.22 -8.17 -32.30
N HIS A 44 -6.77 -8.50 -31.13
CA HIS A 44 -6.04 -8.61 -29.86
C HIS A 44 -4.78 -9.48 -29.93
N LYS A 45 -4.78 -10.56 -30.74
CA LYS A 45 -3.61 -11.42 -30.95
C LYS A 45 -2.44 -10.69 -31.62
N ILE A 46 -2.72 -9.78 -32.55
CA ILE A 46 -1.67 -8.94 -33.16
C ILE A 46 -1.14 -7.95 -32.13
N PHE A 47 -2.03 -7.42 -31.29
CA PHE A 47 -1.65 -6.51 -30.22
C PHE A 47 -0.71 -7.17 -29.21
N THR A 48 -1.07 -8.35 -28.69
CA THR A 48 -0.23 -9.09 -27.74
C THR A 48 1.07 -9.60 -28.38
N SER A 49 1.00 -10.23 -29.55
CA SER A 49 2.19 -10.88 -30.12
C SER A 49 3.21 -9.92 -30.77
N ARG A 50 2.79 -8.73 -31.20
CA ARG A 50 3.66 -7.81 -31.99
C ARG A 50 3.62 -6.37 -31.53
N PHE A 51 2.43 -5.79 -31.37
CA PHE A 51 2.31 -4.36 -31.13
C PHE A 51 2.89 -3.95 -29.77
N LEU A 52 2.42 -4.58 -28.69
CA LEU A 52 2.89 -4.30 -27.33
C LEU A 52 4.41 -4.52 -27.17
N PRO A 53 4.99 -5.65 -27.61
CA PRO A 53 6.45 -5.83 -27.65
C PRO A 53 7.20 -4.71 -28.41
N SER A 54 6.64 -4.26 -29.54
CA SER A 54 7.27 -3.21 -30.36
C SER A 54 7.29 -1.87 -29.64
N LEU A 55 6.23 -1.51 -28.91
CA LEU A 55 6.19 -0.30 -28.10
C LEU A 55 7.19 -0.32 -26.94
N PHE A 56 7.38 -1.47 -26.27
CA PHE A 56 8.42 -1.60 -25.26
C PHE A 56 9.84 -1.42 -25.83
N ILE A 57 10.11 -2.04 -26.99
CA ILE A 57 11.40 -1.87 -27.69
C ILE A 57 11.60 -0.41 -28.08
N LEU A 58 10.54 0.25 -28.57
CA LEU A 58 10.59 1.65 -28.98
C LEU A 58 10.85 2.57 -27.80
N TYR A 59 10.14 2.39 -26.68
CA TYR A 59 10.37 3.11 -25.44
C TYR A 59 11.85 3.02 -25.02
N LYS A 60 12.38 1.79 -24.93
CA LYS A 60 13.76 1.54 -24.49
C LYS A 60 14.81 2.21 -25.39
N GLY A 61 14.55 2.26 -26.69
CA GLY A 61 15.49 2.79 -27.69
C GLY A 61 15.40 4.31 -27.87
N ASN A 62 14.42 4.98 -27.28
CA ASN A 62 14.14 6.38 -27.54
C ASN A 62 14.70 7.29 -26.43
N LYS A 63 15.19 8.47 -26.82
CA LYS A 63 15.74 9.48 -25.91
C LYS A 63 14.82 10.67 -25.68
N ASP A 64 13.80 10.82 -26.52
CA ASP A 64 12.81 11.88 -26.41
C ASP A 64 11.77 11.49 -25.35
N CYS A 65 11.62 12.36 -24.36
CA CYS A 65 10.69 12.15 -23.24
C CYS A 65 9.24 12.01 -23.74
N HIS A 66 8.83 12.81 -24.72
CA HIS A 66 7.45 12.79 -25.23
C HIS A 66 7.13 11.50 -26.00
N ALA A 67 8.05 11.02 -26.82
CA ALA A 67 7.91 9.75 -27.53
C ALA A 67 7.87 8.57 -26.56
N ARG A 68 8.72 8.57 -25.53
CA ARG A 68 8.68 7.57 -24.44
C ARG A 68 7.33 7.58 -23.72
N PHE A 69 6.86 8.76 -23.31
CA PHE A 69 5.55 8.90 -22.69
C PHE A 69 4.42 8.38 -23.58
N LEU A 70 4.40 8.73 -24.87
CA LEU A 70 3.42 8.22 -25.82
C LEU A 70 3.46 6.69 -25.97
N CYS A 71 4.65 6.09 -26.01
CA CYS A 71 4.77 4.63 -26.06
C CYS A 71 4.07 3.99 -24.85
N LEU A 72 4.36 4.48 -23.64
CA LEU A 72 3.76 3.94 -22.42
C LEU A 72 2.26 4.24 -22.35
N LYS A 73 1.81 5.42 -22.75
CA LYS A 73 0.39 5.78 -22.79
C LYS A 73 -0.39 4.83 -23.71
N ILE A 74 0.04 4.67 -24.96
CA ILE A 74 -0.62 3.79 -25.94
C ILE A 74 -0.62 2.34 -25.43
N LEU A 75 0.48 1.92 -24.82
CA LEU A 75 0.61 0.59 -24.23
C LEU A 75 -0.42 0.37 -23.11
N SER A 76 -0.53 1.31 -22.18
CA SER A 76 -1.54 1.29 -21.12
C SER A 76 -2.95 1.30 -21.68
N ASP A 77 -3.26 2.16 -22.66
CA ASP A 77 -4.59 2.26 -23.27
C ASP A 77 -5.00 0.94 -23.92
N VAL A 78 -4.09 0.29 -24.66
CA VAL A 78 -4.34 -1.03 -25.26
C VAL A 78 -4.55 -2.11 -24.20
N MET A 79 -3.70 -2.15 -23.16
CA MET A 79 -3.84 -3.13 -22.09
C MET A 79 -5.16 -2.95 -21.33
N ILE A 80 -5.56 -1.70 -21.01
CA ILE A 80 -6.85 -1.40 -20.37
C ILE A 80 -8.00 -1.97 -21.18
N VAL A 81 -8.01 -1.77 -22.51
CA VAL A 81 -9.09 -2.29 -23.37
C VAL A 81 -9.13 -3.81 -23.35
N ILE A 82 -7.97 -4.49 -23.41
CA ILE A 82 -7.91 -5.95 -23.37
C ILE A 82 -8.39 -6.49 -22.01
N PHE A 83 -7.95 -5.89 -20.90
CA PHE A 83 -8.32 -6.34 -19.56
C PHE A 83 -9.77 -6.03 -19.19
N SER A 84 -10.35 -4.97 -19.78
CA SER A 84 -11.76 -4.63 -19.59
C SER A 84 -12.71 -5.63 -20.26
N ASP A 85 -12.25 -6.41 -21.23
CA ASP A 85 -13.05 -7.43 -21.90
C ASP A 85 -12.91 -8.80 -21.20
N SER A 86 -13.96 -9.18 -20.47
CA SER A 86 -14.04 -10.47 -19.77
C SER A 86 -13.83 -11.69 -20.68
N SER A 87 -14.16 -11.61 -21.97
CA SER A 87 -13.98 -12.73 -22.91
C SER A 87 -12.51 -12.93 -23.29
N LEU A 88 -11.73 -11.84 -23.31
CA LEU A 88 -10.30 -11.88 -23.61
C LEU A 88 -9.48 -12.28 -22.39
N THR A 89 -9.88 -11.84 -21.19
CA THR A 89 -9.23 -12.27 -19.94
C THR A 89 -9.55 -13.72 -19.57
N ALA A 90 -10.69 -14.26 -20.02
CA ALA A 90 -11.00 -15.69 -19.95
C ALA A 90 -10.26 -16.54 -21.00
N ASN A 91 -9.64 -15.91 -22.01
CA ASN A 91 -8.87 -16.62 -23.03
C ASN A 91 -7.45 -16.91 -22.51
N GLU A 92 -7.20 -18.19 -22.20
CA GLU A 92 -5.92 -18.67 -21.67
C GLU A 92 -4.71 -18.27 -22.52
N GLN A 93 -4.83 -18.24 -23.86
CA GLN A 93 -3.71 -17.88 -24.72
C GLN A 93 -3.40 -16.38 -24.65
N THR A 94 -4.44 -15.53 -24.65
CA THR A 94 -4.27 -14.08 -24.53
C THR A 94 -3.62 -13.74 -23.19
N LEU A 95 -4.09 -14.38 -22.11
CA LEU A 95 -3.51 -14.22 -20.78
C LEU A 95 -2.05 -14.71 -20.71
N ALA A 96 -1.76 -15.87 -21.30
CA ALA A 96 -0.38 -16.40 -21.37
C ALA A 96 0.56 -15.48 -22.16
N ASP A 97 0.07 -14.88 -23.25
CA ASP A 97 0.83 -13.87 -24.01
C ASP A 97 1.09 -12.64 -23.15
N LEU A 98 0.09 -12.13 -22.42
CA LEU A 98 0.24 -10.98 -21.52
C LEU A 98 1.21 -11.26 -20.37
N ILE A 99 1.15 -12.43 -19.73
CA ILE A 99 2.15 -12.88 -18.75
C ILE A 99 3.55 -12.86 -19.37
N THR A 100 3.70 -13.41 -20.58
CA THR A 100 4.99 -13.43 -21.28
C THR A 100 5.49 -12.02 -21.60
N ILE A 101 4.59 -11.10 -21.96
CA ILE A 101 4.92 -9.70 -22.24
C ILE A 101 5.38 -9.00 -20.96
N SER A 102 4.66 -9.20 -19.86
CA SER A 102 5.00 -8.65 -18.55
C SER A 102 6.39 -9.08 -18.12
N ASP A 103 6.67 -10.38 -18.20
CA ASP A 103 7.91 -10.98 -17.75
C ASP A 103 9.11 -10.60 -18.63
N LYS A 104 8.93 -10.58 -19.96
CA LYS A 104 10.01 -10.34 -20.92
C LYS A 104 10.31 -8.86 -21.16
N TYR A 105 9.31 -7.99 -21.02
CA TYR A 105 9.44 -6.57 -21.41
C TYR A 105 9.11 -5.60 -20.28
N PHE A 106 7.97 -5.75 -19.61
CA PHE A 106 7.53 -4.77 -18.60
C PHE A 106 8.41 -4.79 -17.37
N LEU A 107 8.54 -5.92 -16.68
CA LEU A 107 9.30 -6.04 -15.44
C LEU A 107 10.78 -5.64 -15.60
N PRO A 108 11.50 -6.04 -16.67
CA PRO A 108 12.88 -5.59 -16.89
C PRO A 108 13.02 -4.08 -17.16
N LEU A 109 11.96 -3.43 -17.65
CA LEU A 109 11.94 -1.99 -17.90
C LEU A 109 11.37 -1.18 -16.73
N TYR A 110 10.73 -1.83 -15.75
CA TYR A 110 10.07 -1.16 -14.63
C TYR A 110 10.98 -0.18 -13.87
N PRO A 111 12.22 -0.54 -13.50
CA PRO A 111 13.12 0.41 -12.85
C PRO A 111 13.38 1.67 -13.69
N SER A 112 13.49 1.52 -15.02
CA SER A 112 13.67 2.66 -15.93
C SER A 112 12.41 3.52 -16.05
N PHE A 113 11.21 2.94 -15.97
CA PHE A 113 9.98 3.73 -15.94
C PHE A 113 9.87 4.56 -14.67
N ALA A 114 10.22 3.98 -13.52
CA ALA A 114 10.05 4.60 -12.22
C ALA A 114 11.04 5.75 -11.97
N GLU A 115 12.21 5.73 -12.61
CA GLU A 115 13.21 6.80 -12.55
C GLU A 115 13.07 7.83 -13.69
N ASP A 116 12.05 7.70 -14.55
CA ASP A 116 11.84 8.58 -15.69
C ASP A 116 11.16 9.91 -15.29
N GLU A 117 11.07 10.84 -16.25
CA GLU A 117 10.42 12.13 -16.08
C GLU A 117 8.89 11.98 -15.95
N ASP A 118 8.27 12.83 -15.13
CA ASP A 118 6.83 12.90 -15.03
C ASP A 118 6.17 13.13 -16.40
N PRO A 119 5.06 12.43 -16.72
CA PRO A 119 4.24 11.60 -15.83
C PRO A 119 4.51 10.09 -15.93
N ILE A 120 5.64 9.67 -16.51
CA ILE A 120 5.93 8.25 -16.84
C ILE A 120 5.90 7.33 -15.60
N PRO A 121 6.52 7.67 -14.46
CA PRO A 121 6.50 6.81 -13.27
C PRO A 121 5.08 6.49 -12.79
N MET A 122 4.19 7.49 -12.78
CA MET A 122 2.79 7.33 -12.39
C MET A 122 2.05 6.35 -13.32
N TYR A 123 2.28 6.44 -14.64
CA TYR A 123 1.66 5.54 -15.61
C TYR A 123 2.15 4.10 -15.46
N ALA A 124 3.46 3.93 -15.24
CA ALA A 124 4.04 2.61 -15.04
C ALA A 124 3.55 1.96 -13.75
N GLN A 125 3.41 2.73 -12.67
CA GLN A 125 2.84 2.21 -11.42
C GLN A 125 1.39 1.77 -11.59
N LYS A 126 0.55 2.56 -12.27
CA LYS A 126 -0.84 2.15 -12.59
C LYS A 126 -0.88 0.87 -13.41
N LEU A 127 0.02 0.75 -14.38
CA LEU A 127 0.12 -0.44 -15.20
C LEU A 127 0.58 -1.67 -14.40
N LEU A 128 1.54 -1.51 -13.48
CA LEU A 128 1.96 -2.58 -12.58
C LEU A 128 0.77 -3.07 -11.73
N VAL A 129 0.00 -2.16 -11.15
CA VAL A 129 -1.18 -2.56 -10.35
C VAL A 129 -2.18 -3.34 -11.19
N MET A 130 -2.51 -2.86 -12.39
CA MET A 130 -3.41 -3.56 -13.31
C MET A 130 -2.88 -4.97 -13.67
N LEU A 131 -1.59 -5.10 -13.97
CA LEU A 131 -0.99 -6.40 -14.27
C LEU A 131 -1.03 -7.36 -13.08
N MET A 132 -0.93 -6.85 -11.85
CA MET A 132 -1.09 -7.65 -10.63
C MET A 132 -2.55 -8.05 -10.38
N GLU A 133 -3.51 -7.16 -10.60
CA GLU A 133 -4.94 -7.45 -10.45
C GLU A 133 -5.43 -8.55 -11.40
N HIS A 134 -4.75 -8.73 -12.54
CA HIS A 134 -5.04 -9.76 -13.54
C HIS A 134 -4.05 -10.93 -13.53
N ASP A 135 -3.32 -11.15 -12.43
CA ASP A 135 -2.37 -12.27 -12.25
C ASP A 135 -1.28 -12.36 -13.35
N CYS A 136 -1.02 -11.27 -14.06
CA CYS A 136 0.03 -11.18 -15.08
C CYS A 136 1.42 -10.92 -14.48
N VAL A 137 1.45 -10.34 -13.27
CA VAL A 137 2.64 -10.11 -12.45
C VAL A 137 2.31 -10.55 -11.03
N LYS A 138 3.20 -11.32 -10.41
CA LYS A 138 3.05 -11.74 -9.00
C LYS A 138 3.85 -10.82 -8.10
N VAL A 139 3.45 -10.76 -6.83
CA VAL A 139 4.19 -10.01 -5.82
C VAL A 139 5.65 -10.48 -5.74
N SER A 140 5.89 -11.80 -5.87
CA SER A 140 7.24 -12.39 -5.90
C SER A 140 8.17 -11.80 -6.96
N ASP A 141 7.60 -11.31 -8.07
CA ASP A 141 8.36 -10.84 -9.22
C ASP A 141 8.90 -9.41 -9.01
N ILE A 142 8.38 -8.71 -8.00
CA ILE A 142 8.70 -7.31 -7.69
C ILE A 142 9.30 -7.10 -6.29
N LEU A 143 9.73 -8.16 -5.60
CA LEU A 143 10.30 -8.10 -4.25
C LEU A 143 11.75 -7.56 -4.17
N ASN A 144 12.31 -7.04 -5.26
CA ASN A 144 13.63 -6.42 -5.19
C ASN A 144 13.56 -5.04 -4.52
N GLU A 145 14.60 -4.68 -3.77
CA GLU A 145 14.65 -3.47 -2.92
C GLU A 145 14.33 -2.16 -3.66
N ALA A 146 14.81 -2.01 -4.90
CA ALA A 146 14.57 -0.81 -5.71
C ALA A 146 13.09 -0.67 -6.10
N THR A 147 12.48 -1.75 -6.60
CA THR A 147 11.06 -1.75 -6.97
C THR A 147 10.16 -1.59 -5.75
N VAL A 148 10.49 -2.23 -4.63
CA VAL A 148 9.75 -2.07 -3.38
C VAL A 148 9.79 -0.60 -2.92
N SER A 149 10.97 0.02 -2.89
CA SER A 149 11.10 1.43 -2.53
C SER A 149 10.21 2.33 -3.40
N GLN A 150 10.26 2.13 -4.72
CA GLN A 150 9.44 2.88 -5.68
C GLN A 150 7.94 2.70 -5.45
N CYS A 151 7.47 1.50 -5.08
CA CYS A 151 6.06 1.27 -4.80
C CYS A 151 5.57 2.06 -3.56
N PHE A 152 6.45 2.28 -2.59
CA PHE A 152 6.15 3.00 -1.36
C PHE A 152 6.38 4.52 -1.43
N GLU A 153 6.89 5.05 -2.54
CA GLU A 153 7.11 6.50 -2.74
C GLU A 153 5.85 7.34 -2.51
N LEU A 154 4.65 6.79 -2.76
CA LEU A 154 3.38 7.48 -2.48
C LEU A 154 3.28 7.94 -1.01
N LEU A 155 3.80 7.13 -0.07
CA LEU A 155 3.74 7.39 1.37
C LEU A 155 4.81 8.40 1.79
N LEU A 156 5.89 8.49 1.01
CA LEU A 156 6.99 9.43 1.24
C LEU A 156 6.68 10.82 0.68
N GLY A 157 5.86 10.90 -0.38
CA GLY A 157 5.43 12.12 -1.04
C GLY A 157 4.20 12.81 -0.43
N ASP A 158 3.49 13.57 -1.26
CA ASP A 158 2.25 14.24 -0.90
C ASP A 158 1.06 13.27 -0.95
N LEU A 159 0.43 13.04 0.21
CA LEU A 159 -0.73 12.15 0.36
C LEU A 159 -1.95 12.63 -0.44
N SER A 160 -2.01 13.89 -0.88
CA SER A 160 -3.06 14.37 -1.78
C SER A 160 -3.07 13.67 -3.14
N ASN A 161 -1.93 13.09 -3.54
CA ASN A 161 -1.78 12.30 -4.76
C ASN A 161 -1.98 10.79 -4.51
N ALA A 162 -2.33 10.37 -3.29
CA ALA A 162 -2.52 8.97 -2.97
C ALA A 162 -3.70 8.37 -3.75
N ASN A 163 -3.47 7.17 -4.28
CA ASN A 163 -4.47 6.39 -5.00
C ASN A 163 -4.70 5.06 -4.27
N VAL A 164 -5.97 4.62 -4.16
CA VAL A 164 -6.34 3.37 -3.51
C VAL A 164 -5.62 2.16 -4.10
N SER A 165 -5.40 2.15 -5.41
CA SER A 165 -4.61 1.12 -6.11
C SER A 165 -3.18 1.03 -5.58
N ASN A 166 -2.57 2.18 -5.30
CA ASN A 166 -1.20 2.23 -4.79
C ASN A 166 -1.15 1.78 -3.31
N VAL A 167 -2.18 2.10 -2.52
CA VAL A 167 -2.31 1.58 -1.13
C VAL A 167 -2.47 0.06 -1.13
N LYS A 168 -3.31 -0.49 -2.02
CA LYS A 168 -3.47 -1.93 -2.22
C LYS A 168 -2.15 -2.61 -2.64
N LEU A 169 -1.35 -1.96 -3.49
CA LEU A 169 -0.02 -2.43 -3.86
C LEU A 169 0.93 -2.48 -2.65
N CYS A 170 1.00 -1.41 -1.86
CA CYS A 170 1.78 -1.38 -0.62
C CYS A 170 1.32 -2.48 0.33
N PHE A 171 0.01 -2.70 0.45
CA PHE A 171 -0.56 -3.77 1.28
C PHE A 171 -0.16 -5.16 0.77
N ALA A 172 -0.25 -5.43 -0.54
CA ALA A 172 0.13 -6.70 -1.14
C ALA A 172 1.62 -7.01 -0.89
N LEU A 173 2.49 -6.02 -1.08
CA LEU A 173 3.92 -6.10 -0.77
C LEU A 173 4.17 -6.37 0.72
N ALA A 174 3.52 -5.59 1.59
CA ALA A 174 3.62 -5.78 3.04
C ALA A 174 2.99 -7.10 3.51
N SER A 175 2.12 -7.74 2.75
CA SER A 175 1.50 -9.02 3.11
C SER A 175 2.26 -10.23 2.57
N ALA A 176 3.21 -10.03 1.64
CA ALA A 176 3.87 -11.12 0.94
C ALA A 176 4.76 -11.96 1.87
N PRO A 177 4.61 -13.28 1.96
CA PRO A 177 5.40 -14.11 2.88
C PRO A 177 6.91 -13.98 2.66
N ASP A 178 7.33 -13.78 1.42
CA ASP A 178 8.73 -13.67 1.02
C ASP A 178 9.31 -12.24 1.17
N MET A 179 8.49 -11.26 1.57
CA MET A 179 8.96 -9.89 1.82
C MET A 179 9.82 -9.84 3.09
N ASP A 180 11.00 -9.24 3.00
CA ASP A 180 11.88 -9.03 4.15
C ASP A 180 11.44 -7.80 4.97
N SER A 181 11.23 -8.00 6.27
CA SER A 181 10.91 -6.91 7.21
C SER A 181 12.01 -5.87 7.33
N ASN A 182 13.28 -6.21 7.03
CA ASN A 182 14.39 -5.25 7.02
C ASN A 182 14.24 -4.24 5.89
N VAL A 183 13.83 -4.69 4.70
CA VAL A 183 13.53 -3.81 3.56
C VAL A 183 12.40 -2.86 3.94
N LEU A 184 11.31 -3.37 4.51
CA LEU A 184 10.19 -2.51 4.96
C LEU A 184 10.61 -1.51 6.05
N SER A 185 11.52 -1.90 6.95
CA SER A 185 12.05 -0.99 7.98
C SER A 185 12.90 0.12 7.37
N GLN A 186 13.69 -0.17 6.32
CA GLN A 186 14.54 0.81 5.66
C GLN A 186 13.74 1.91 4.95
N LEU A 187 12.49 1.62 4.55
CA LEU A 187 11.58 2.61 3.96
C LEU A 187 11.18 3.72 4.94
N GLN A 188 11.19 3.44 6.26
CA GLN A 188 10.80 4.41 7.30
C GLN A 188 9.39 5.02 7.09
N VAL A 189 8.45 4.19 6.61
CA VAL A 189 7.09 4.62 6.23
C VAL A 189 6.05 4.46 7.32
N VAL A 190 6.36 3.85 8.48
CA VAL A 190 5.35 3.54 9.51
C VAL A 190 4.59 4.79 9.95
N ARG A 191 5.30 5.87 10.27
CA ARG A 191 4.67 7.14 10.63
C ARG A 191 3.79 7.69 9.51
N ARG A 192 4.22 7.53 8.25
CA ARG A 192 3.48 8.00 7.07
C ARG A 192 2.21 7.20 6.84
N ILE A 193 2.22 5.89 7.12
CA ILE A 193 1.03 5.04 7.12
C ILE A 193 0.01 5.56 8.15
N GLY A 194 0.47 5.89 9.36
CA GLY A 194 -0.38 6.51 10.39
C GLY A 194 -1.00 7.84 9.94
N ASN A 195 -0.21 8.70 9.28
CA ASN A 195 -0.71 9.95 8.70
C ASN A 195 -1.69 9.72 7.54
N LEU A 196 -1.53 8.63 6.77
CA LEU A 196 -2.47 8.26 5.70
C LEU A 196 -3.83 7.92 6.29
N VAL A 197 -3.90 7.15 7.39
CA VAL A 197 -5.16 6.88 8.10
C VAL A 197 -5.84 8.20 8.49
N GLU A 198 -5.09 9.10 9.11
CA GLU A 198 -5.60 10.43 9.50
C GLU A 198 -6.11 11.23 8.30
N PHE A 199 -5.37 11.22 7.20
CA PHE A 199 -5.76 11.90 5.97
C PHE A 199 -7.06 11.34 5.37
N VAL A 200 -7.16 10.01 5.21
CA VAL A 200 -8.34 9.39 4.58
C VAL A 200 -9.58 9.53 5.47
N THR A 201 -9.43 9.46 6.80
CA THR A 201 -10.51 9.72 7.74
C THR A 201 -10.94 11.18 7.71
N ALA A 202 -10.01 12.14 7.72
CA ALA A 202 -10.32 13.57 7.71
C ALA A 202 -10.95 14.06 6.38
N LYS A 203 -10.81 13.27 5.31
CA LYS A 203 -11.36 13.56 3.98
C LYS A 203 -12.62 12.76 3.65
N ASP A 204 -13.13 11.96 4.59
CA ASP A 204 -14.27 11.06 4.40
C ASP A 204 -14.12 10.15 3.15
N MET A 205 -12.90 9.64 2.95
CA MET A 205 -12.57 8.73 1.83
C MET A 205 -12.78 7.28 2.25
N ASP A 206 -14.04 6.88 2.45
CA ASP A 206 -14.39 5.56 3.01
C ASP A 206 -13.82 4.39 2.20
N ASP A 207 -13.81 4.48 0.86
CA ASP A 207 -13.24 3.46 -0.04
C ASP A 207 -11.73 3.23 0.17
N PHE A 208 -11.03 4.16 0.83
CA PHE A 208 -9.61 4.05 1.15
C PHE A 208 -9.36 3.49 2.54
N LEU A 209 -10.35 3.53 3.45
CA LEU A 209 -10.14 3.15 4.85
C LEU A 209 -9.77 1.69 4.99
N GLU A 210 -10.51 0.78 4.35
CA GLU A 210 -10.23 -0.66 4.43
C GLU A 210 -8.81 -1.00 3.93
N PRO A 211 -8.39 -0.65 2.69
CA PRO A 211 -7.02 -0.89 2.23
C PRO A 211 -5.93 -0.25 3.10
N THR A 212 -6.22 0.92 3.67
CA THR A 212 -5.26 1.64 4.53
C THR A 212 -5.11 0.94 5.88
N LEU A 213 -6.19 0.45 6.47
CA LEU A 213 -6.16 -0.32 7.71
C LEU A 213 -5.51 -1.69 7.50
N ASP A 214 -5.75 -2.35 6.37
CA ASP A 214 -5.09 -3.60 6.00
C ASP A 214 -3.57 -3.43 5.85
N LEU A 215 -3.14 -2.32 5.24
CA LEU A 215 -1.73 -1.93 5.20
C LEU A 215 -1.16 -1.72 6.62
N CYS A 216 -1.86 -0.98 7.48
CA CYS A 216 -1.46 -0.80 8.88
C CYS A 216 -1.30 -2.14 9.60
N ARG A 217 -2.33 -2.98 9.52
CA ARG A 217 -2.39 -4.31 10.15
C ARG A 217 -1.22 -5.18 9.71
N SER A 218 -0.88 -5.17 8.42
CA SER A 218 0.25 -5.92 7.87
C SER A 218 1.59 -5.47 8.43
N PHE A 219 1.81 -4.16 8.52
CA PHE A 219 3.01 -3.61 9.16
C PHE A 219 3.09 -3.96 10.66
N ILE A 220 1.97 -3.88 11.38
CA ILE A 220 1.92 -4.23 12.81
C ILE A 220 2.23 -5.72 13.04
N ILE A 221 1.65 -6.61 12.23
CA ILE A 221 1.91 -8.06 12.31
C ILE A 221 3.38 -8.36 12.06
N ARG A 222 4.03 -7.66 11.12
CA ARG A 222 5.47 -7.80 10.90
C ARG A 222 6.31 -7.19 12.01
N GLY A 223 5.88 -6.10 12.63
CA GLY A 223 6.50 -5.54 13.82
C GLY A 223 6.49 -6.49 15.01
N ILE A 224 5.47 -7.37 15.10
CA ILE A 224 5.37 -8.42 16.10
C ILE A 224 6.39 -9.55 15.86
N GLY A 225 6.73 -9.85 14.59
CA GLY A 225 7.69 -10.90 14.20
C GLY A 225 7.08 -12.31 14.12
N SER A 226 7.69 -13.19 13.31
CA SER A 226 7.14 -14.50 12.89
C SER A 226 6.78 -15.44 14.06
N ASN A 227 7.56 -15.44 15.15
CA ASN A 227 7.33 -16.32 16.30
C ASN A 227 6.12 -15.92 17.18
N ARG A 228 5.59 -14.70 17.03
CA ARG A 228 4.45 -14.20 17.81
C ARG A 228 3.12 -14.24 17.02
N SER A 229 3.17 -14.53 15.72
CA SER A 229 2.00 -14.58 14.82
C SER A 229 1.21 -15.90 14.93
N THR A 230 1.87 -17.01 15.27
CA THR A 230 1.23 -18.34 15.39
C THR A 230 0.22 -18.46 16.54
N ALA A 231 0.23 -17.54 17.50
CA ALA A 231 -0.71 -17.49 18.61
C ALA A 231 -2.05 -16.76 18.30
N LEU A 232 -2.26 -16.31 17.05
CA LEU A 232 -3.40 -15.46 16.66
C LEU A 232 -4.54 -16.20 15.95
N THR A 233 -4.77 -17.48 16.28
CA THR A 233 -5.89 -18.25 15.73
C THR A 233 -7.14 -18.19 16.62
N LYS A 234 -8.13 -17.40 16.15
CA LYS A 234 -9.60 -17.48 16.35
C LYS A 234 -10.22 -17.61 17.75
N GLU A 235 -9.46 -17.54 18.83
CA GLU A 235 -9.97 -17.19 20.17
C GLU A 235 -9.14 -16.03 20.72
N PRO A 236 -9.67 -15.19 21.62
CA PRO A 236 -8.82 -14.31 22.41
C PRO A 236 -7.94 -15.18 23.32
N ALA A 237 -6.89 -15.78 22.76
CA ALA A 237 -5.75 -16.39 23.48
C ALA A 237 -4.95 -15.35 24.30
N LEU A 238 -5.57 -14.19 24.55
CA LEU A 238 -5.11 -13.03 25.29
C LEU A 238 -5.25 -13.21 26.81
N LEU A 239 -5.86 -14.32 27.25
CA LEU A 239 -5.96 -14.72 28.65
C LEU A 239 -4.85 -15.69 29.11
N VAL A 240 -3.91 -16.04 28.23
CA VAL A 240 -2.74 -16.83 28.64
C VAL A 240 -1.63 -15.86 29.07
N ASP A 241 -1.11 -16.04 30.28
CA ASP A 241 -0.02 -15.24 30.90
C ASP A 241 1.23 -15.06 30.02
N SER A 242 1.37 -15.87 28.96
CA SER A 242 2.42 -15.72 27.94
C SER A 242 2.29 -14.47 27.06
N ALA A 243 1.11 -13.84 26.97
CA ALA A 243 0.98 -12.53 26.30
C ALA A 243 1.74 -11.41 27.05
N PHE A 244 2.08 -11.65 28.32
CA PHE A 244 2.83 -10.74 29.19
C PHE A 244 4.30 -11.14 29.38
N SER A 245 4.76 -12.26 28.79
CA SER A 245 6.15 -12.70 28.94
C SER A 245 7.10 -11.90 28.04
N MET A 246 7.68 -10.85 28.62
CA MET A 246 8.61 -9.91 27.99
C MET A 246 10.06 -10.46 27.86
N SER A 247 10.25 -11.79 27.76
CA SER A 247 11.58 -12.42 27.93
C SER A 247 12.02 -13.39 26.83
N ILE A 248 11.28 -13.51 25.71
CA ILE A 248 11.79 -14.27 24.57
C ILE A 248 12.58 -13.29 23.70
N ALA A 249 13.89 -13.50 23.62
CA ALA A 249 14.78 -12.81 22.71
C ALA A 249 14.12 -12.74 21.34
N VAL A 250 13.63 -11.56 20.98
CA VAL A 250 13.09 -11.30 19.65
C VAL A 250 14.27 -11.46 18.73
N ASP A 251 14.15 -12.34 17.75
CA ASP A 251 15.09 -12.34 16.64
C ASP A 251 14.86 -11.04 15.87
N GLN A 252 15.55 -9.98 16.29
CA GLN A 252 15.42 -8.59 15.80
C GLN A 252 15.64 -8.50 14.29
N GLN A 253 16.19 -9.55 13.68
CA GLN A 253 16.42 -9.66 12.25
C GLN A 253 15.14 -9.90 11.41
N SER A 254 13.98 -10.09 12.05
CA SER A 254 12.72 -10.44 11.35
C SER A 254 11.55 -9.46 11.55
N CYS A 255 11.72 -8.40 12.34
CA CYS A 255 10.65 -7.46 12.68
C CYS A 255 10.83 -6.07 12.06
N ILE A 256 9.72 -5.35 11.87
CA ILE A 256 9.75 -3.94 11.49
C ILE A 256 10.20 -3.09 12.67
N MET A 257 11.31 -2.37 12.51
CA MET A 257 12.00 -1.69 13.62
C MET A 257 11.38 -0.35 14.02
N ASP A 258 10.70 0.33 13.11
CA ASP A 258 10.03 1.63 13.33
C ASP A 258 8.55 1.50 13.68
N ILE A 259 8.07 0.29 14.02
CA ILE A 259 6.63 0.06 14.30
C ILE A 259 6.10 0.90 15.47
N CYS A 260 6.98 1.31 16.39
CA CYS A 260 6.64 2.17 17.52
C CYS A 260 6.10 3.54 17.11
N ASP A 261 6.45 4.03 15.92
CA ASP A 261 5.99 5.33 15.43
C ASP A 261 4.47 5.38 15.21
N LEU A 262 3.85 4.22 14.97
CA LEU A 262 2.41 4.09 14.83
C LEU A 262 1.66 4.33 16.14
N GLY A 263 2.34 4.28 17.29
CA GLY A 263 1.76 4.59 18.61
C GLY A 263 1.12 5.98 18.67
N GLY A 264 1.67 6.95 17.93
CA GLY A 264 1.09 8.30 17.80
C GLY A 264 -0.27 8.32 17.11
N SER A 265 -0.56 7.32 16.27
CA SER A 265 -1.82 7.18 15.53
C SER A 265 -2.92 6.46 16.31
N MET A 266 -2.70 6.11 17.59
CA MET A 266 -3.72 5.46 18.41
C MET A 266 -5.04 6.26 18.46
N GLY A 267 -4.94 7.58 18.52
CA GLY A 267 -6.11 8.45 18.56
C GLY A 267 -6.97 8.40 17.29
N ILE A 268 -6.37 8.12 16.12
CA ILE A 268 -7.13 7.97 14.87
C ILE A 268 -7.73 6.57 14.76
N PHE A 269 -7.04 5.51 15.19
CA PHE A 269 -7.64 4.17 15.23
C PHE A 269 -8.86 4.09 16.12
N LEU A 270 -8.86 4.75 17.29
CA LEU A 270 -10.03 4.85 18.16
C LEU A 270 -11.19 5.64 17.50
N GLU A 271 -10.89 6.57 16.62
CA GLU A 271 -11.90 7.32 15.89
C GLU A 271 -12.54 6.45 14.80
N VAL A 272 -11.71 5.77 14.01
CA VAL A 272 -12.14 4.84 12.96
C VAL A 272 -12.83 3.60 13.54
N PHE A 273 -12.51 3.19 14.77
CA PHE A 273 -13.25 2.14 15.49
C PHE A 273 -14.75 2.43 15.51
N ARG A 274 -15.16 3.71 15.60
CA ARG A 274 -16.57 4.12 15.63
C ARG A 274 -17.27 4.12 14.26
N ASN A 275 -16.59 3.68 13.21
CA ASN A 275 -17.16 3.65 11.87
C ASN A 275 -18.43 2.78 11.85
N SER A 276 -19.43 3.19 11.07
CA SER A 276 -20.68 2.47 10.91
C SER A 276 -20.53 1.16 10.16
N ASP A 277 -19.49 1.04 9.33
CA ASP A 277 -19.14 -0.20 8.66
C ASP A 277 -18.46 -1.17 9.66
N PRO A 278 -19.08 -2.34 9.94
CA PRO A 278 -18.51 -3.33 10.86
C PRO A 278 -17.12 -3.81 10.44
N GLN A 279 -16.85 -3.93 9.14
CA GLN A 279 -15.55 -4.42 8.65
C GLN A 279 -14.44 -3.42 8.94
N ILE A 280 -14.68 -2.14 8.70
CA ILE A 280 -13.74 -1.06 9.01
C ILE A 280 -13.53 -0.94 10.53
N SER A 281 -14.62 -1.03 11.30
CA SER A 281 -14.59 -1.01 12.77
C SER A 281 -13.76 -2.16 13.33
N ASP A 282 -13.96 -3.38 12.82
CA ASP A 282 -13.24 -4.57 13.25
C ASP A 282 -11.75 -4.49 12.89
N LEU A 283 -11.40 -4.05 11.67
CA LEU A 283 -10.01 -3.84 11.26
C LEU A 283 -9.29 -2.78 12.12
N ALA A 284 -9.96 -1.68 12.45
CA ALA A 284 -9.43 -0.66 13.34
C ALA A 284 -9.22 -1.21 14.77
N SER A 285 -10.16 -2.00 15.27
CA SER A 285 -10.05 -2.66 16.58
C SER A 285 -8.87 -3.64 16.62
N ASP A 286 -8.68 -4.42 15.54
CA ASP A 286 -7.55 -5.32 15.35
C ASP A 286 -6.23 -4.57 15.38
N CYS A 287 -6.14 -3.42 14.68
CA CYS A 287 -4.95 -2.57 14.68
C CYS A 287 -4.60 -2.08 16.09
N VAL A 288 -5.59 -1.64 16.88
CA VAL A 288 -5.36 -1.20 18.27
C VAL A 288 -4.77 -2.32 19.12
N VAL A 289 -5.37 -3.52 19.07
CA VAL A 289 -4.95 -4.67 19.87
C VAL A 289 -3.55 -5.15 19.44
N LEU A 290 -3.32 -5.26 18.14
CA LEU A 290 -2.04 -5.69 17.60
C LEU A 290 -0.94 -4.67 17.90
N LEU A 291 -1.24 -3.37 17.86
CA LEU A 291 -0.25 -2.33 18.14
C LEU A 291 0.18 -2.34 19.62
N LEU A 292 -0.74 -2.62 20.55
CA LEU A 292 -0.40 -2.85 21.97
C LEU A 292 0.53 -4.07 22.17
N LYS A 293 0.52 -5.04 21.27
CA LYS A 293 1.47 -6.17 21.27
C LYS A 293 2.79 -5.83 20.61
N ALA A 294 2.75 -5.08 19.50
CA ALA A 294 3.91 -4.73 18.69
C ALA A 294 4.81 -3.69 19.38
N ALA A 295 4.20 -2.62 19.89
CA ALA A 295 4.86 -1.50 20.55
C ALA A 295 4.16 -1.16 21.87
N PRO A 296 4.25 -2.01 22.91
CA PRO A 296 3.43 -1.91 24.12
C PRO A 296 3.53 -0.56 24.83
N ARG A 297 4.74 0.02 24.88
CA ARG A 297 4.97 1.29 25.56
C ARG A 297 4.33 2.45 24.79
N GLU A 298 4.64 2.59 23.51
CA GLU A 298 4.19 3.70 22.67
C GLU A 298 2.68 3.62 22.42
N ALA A 299 2.14 2.43 22.22
CA ALA A 299 0.71 2.18 22.10
C ALA A 299 -0.04 2.53 23.40
N THR A 300 0.52 2.18 24.57
CA THR A 300 -0.04 2.57 25.88
C THR A 300 -0.03 4.09 26.05
N MET A 301 1.07 4.76 25.69
CA MET A 301 1.13 6.23 25.70
C MET A 301 0.04 6.84 24.81
N GLY A 302 -0.08 6.32 23.58
CA GLY A 302 -1.09 6.77 22.62
C GLY A 302 -2.51 6.57 23.13
N LEU A 303 -2.82 5.41 23.72
CA LEU A 303 -4.16 5.10 24.22
C LEU A 303 -4.53 6.01 25.40
N LEU A 304 -3.63 6.13 26.38
CA LEU A 304 -3.86 6.94 27.59
C LEU A 304 -3.85 8.45 27.31
N ALA A 305 -3.13 8.91 26.29
CA ALA A 305 -3.24 10.29 25.82
C ALA A 305 -4.61 10.59 25.18
N ASN A 306 -5.31 9.56 24.69
CA ASN A 306 -6.61 9.66 24.02
C ASN A 306 -7.79 9.13 24.88
N LEU A 307 -7.67 9.17 26.22
CA LEU A 307 -8.74 8.78 27.15
C LEU A 307 -10.12 9.41 26.84
N PRO A 308 -10.25 10.68 26.43
CA PRO A 308 -11.56 11.24 26.06
C PRO A 308 -12.22 10.50 24.89
N LYS A 309 -11.46 10.14 23.85
CA LYS A 309 -11.96 9.36 22.70
C LYS A 309 -12.36 7.94 23.13
N LEU A 310 -11.54 7.31 23.97
CA LEU A 310 -11.83 6.00 24.55
C LEU A 310 -13.11 6.02 25.41
N SER A 311 -13.31 7.06 26.22
CA SER A 311 -14.51 7.19 27.04
C SER A 311 -15.77 7.34 26.20
N ALA A 312 -15.71 8.11 25.11
CA ALA A 312 -16.83 8.27 24.19
C ALA A 312 -17.18 6.95 23.48
N LEU A 313 -16.15 6.17 23.11
CA LEU A 313 -16.30 4.81 22.58
C LEU A 313 -17.02 3.87 23.57
N LEU A 314 -16.52 3.79 24.81
CA LEU A 314 -17.10 2.95 25.86
C LEU A 314 -18.56 3.33 26.15
N ASP A 315 -18.87 4.62 26.20
CA ASP A 315 -20.25 5.09 26.40
C ASP A 315 -21.17 4.73 25.23
N SER A 316 -20.66 4.74 23.99
CA SER A 316 -21.44 4.32 22.81
C SER A 316 -21.73 2.80 22.80
N LEU A 317 -20.86 2.00 23.41
CA LEU A 317 -20.97 0.55 23.47
C LEU A 317 -21.67 0.06 24.75
N LYS A 318 -22.25 0.97 25.56
CA LYS A 318 -22.77 0.64 26.89
C LYS A 318 -23.99 -0.29 26.92
N HIS A 319 -24.70 -0.42 25.79
CA HIS A 319 -26.00 -1.10 25.72
C HIS A 319 -25.89 -2.59 25.32
N GLY A 320 -24.89 -3.29 25.83
CA GLY A 320 -24.74 -4.74 25.67
C GLY A 320 -23.27 -5.19 25.70
N VAL A 321 -23.02 -6.47 26.00
CA VAL A 321 -21.68 -7.05 25.91
C VAL A 321 -21.38 -7.37 24.44
N SER A 322 -20.72 -6.44 23.75
CA SER A 322 -20.18 -6.69 22.41
C SER A 322 -18.73 -7.18 22.49
N LEU A 323 -18.28 -7.91 21.46
CA LEU A 323 -16.87 -8.28 21.30
C LEU A 323 -15.97 -7.04 21.36
N GLN A 324 -16.40 -5.96 20.71
CA GLN A 324 -15.73 -4.67 20.68
C GLN A 324 -15.55 -4.05 22.08
N LEU A 325 -16.59 -4.09 22.92
CA LEU A 325 -16.48 -3.64 24.31
C LEU A 325 -15.44 -4.47 25.09
N THR A 326 -15.45 -5.79 24.90
CA THR A 326 -14.50 -6.70 25.54
C THR A 326 -13.06 -6.39 25.12
N LEU A 327 -12.83 -6.15 23.82
CA LEU A 327 -11.52 -5.77 23.29
C LEU A 327 -11.03 -4.42 23.85
N LEU A 328 -11.89 -3.41 23.92
CA LEU A 328 -11.52 -2.10 24.49
C LEU A 328 -11.18 -2.19 25.97
N LEU A 329 -11.97 -2.93 26.76
CA LEU A 329 -11.69 -3.17 28.17
C LEU A 329 -10.36 -3.92 28.35
N TYR A 330 -10.06 -4.88 27.47
CA TYR A 330 -8.76 -5.54 27.45
C TYR A 330 -7.62 -4.57 27.15
N CYS A 331 -7.74 -3.76 26.10
CA CYS A 331 -6.74 -2.75 25.74
C CYS A 331 -6.47 -1.76 26.88
N LEU A 332 -7.52 -1.32 27.58
CA LEU A 332 -7.42 -0.45 28.74
C LEU A 332 -6.72 -1.17 29.91
N ALA A 333 -7.15 -2.39 30.24
CA ALA A 333 -6.53 -3.17 31.32
C ALA A 333 -5.04 -3.45 31.06
N PHE A 334 -4.69 -3.80 29.83
CA PHE A 334 -3.30 -3.97 29.39
C PHE A 334 -2.51 -2.67 29.57
N SER A 335 -3.04 -1.55 29.08
CA SER A 335 -2.40 -0.24 29.15
C SER A 335 -2.18 0.23 30.59
N CYS A 336 -3.16 0.02 31.48
CA CYS A 336 -3.03 0.34 32.90
C CYS A 336 -1.92 -0.49 33.56
N ARG A 337 -1.85 -1.80 33.29
CA ARG A 337 -0.78 -2.67 33.80
C ARG A 337 0.58 -2.22 33.29
N GLN A 338 0.69 -1.90 32.00
CA GLN A 338 1.92 -1.44 31.37
C GLN A 338 2.40 -0.10 31.97
N TYR A 339 1.48 0.85 32.16
CA TYR A 339 1.74 2.14 32.80
C TYR A 339 2.34 1.97 34.21
N LEU A 340 1.72 1.10 35.02
CA LEU A 340 2.17 0.82 36.39
C LEU A 340 3.53 0.08 36.41
N ALA A 341 3.68 -0.94 35.57
CA ALA A 341 4.88 -1.77 35.54
C ALA A 341 6.12 -1.00 35.06
N GLN A 342 5.95 -0.07 34.12
CA GLN A 342 7.06 0.72 33.56
C GLN A 342 7.24 2.10 34.20
N GLY A 343 6.42 2.46 35.20
CA GLY A 343 6.51 3.76 35.88
C GLY A 343 6.38 4.94 34.92
N MET A 344 5.48 4.84 33.95
CA MET A 344 5.34 5.83 32.89
C MET A 344 4.86 7.17 33.47
N ILE A 345 5.44 8.28 33.00
CA ILE A 345 5.04 9.63 33.40
C ILE A 345 4.25 10.24 32.24
N LEU A 346 2.92 10.23 32.35
CA LEU A 346 2.02 10.81 31.35
C LEU A 346 1.07 11.81 32.02
N SER A 347 0.90 12.98 31.42
CA SER A 347 -0.14 13.92 31.84
C SER A 347 -1.50 13.42 31.36
N MET A 348 -2.24 12.72 32.22
CA MET A 348 -3.59 12.25 31.93
C MET A 348 -4.65 13.27 32.36
N SER A 349 -5.72 13.37 31.59
CA SER A 349 -6.90 14.14 31.98
C SER A 349 -7.61 13.44 33.14
N VAL A 350 -7.54 14.02 34.34
CA VAL A 350 -8.24 13.50 35.54
C VAL A 350 -9.75 13.35 35.29
N PRO A 351 -10.46 14.32 34.68
CA PRO A 351 -11.88 14.14 34.36
C PRO A 351 -12.15 12.95 33.43
N ALA A 352 -11.32 12.74 32.42
CA ALA A 352 -11.48 11.62 31.49
C ALA A 352 -11.21 10.28 32.18
N LEU A 353 -10.23 10.23 33.08
CA LEU A 353 -9.95 9.04 33.88
C LEU A 353 -11.13 8.67 34.79
N MET A 354 -11.70 9.66 35.50
CA MET A 354 -12.87 9.45 36.36
C MET A 354 -14.08 8.98 35.56
N GLN A 355 -14.26 9.47 34.33
CA GLN A 355 -15.34 9.06 33.44
C GLN A 355 -15.18 7.61 32.98
N VAL A 356 -13.96 7.22 32.58
CA VAL A 356 -13.64 5.83 32.22
C VAL A 356 -13.84 4.90 33.41
N GLU A 357 -13.38 5.28 34.61
CA GLU A 357 -13.59 4.51 35.84
C GLU A 357 -15.07 4.28 36.14
N ALA A 358 -15.90 5.33 36.01
CA ALA A 358 -17.34 5.24 36.22
C ALA A 358 -18.01 4.29 35.20
N LEU A 359 -17.61 4.34 33.93
CA LEU A 359 -18.12 3.45 32.88
C LEU A 359 -17.72 1.99 33.13
N VAL A 360 -16.45 1.74 33.44
CA VAL A 360 -15.95 0.39 33.77
C VAL A 360 -16.66 -0.19 35.00
N SER A 361 -16.88 0.62 36.03
CA SER A 361 -17.63 0.21 37.23
C SER A 361 -19.09 -0.13 36.91
N GLY A 362 -19.70 0.61 35.97
CA GLY A 362 -21.05 0.30 35.46
C GLY A 362 -21.14 -1.06 34.76
N PHE A 363 -20.08 -1.49 34.07
CA PHE A 363 -20.02 -2.80 33.41
C PHE A 363 -19.87 -3.98 34.38
N GLN A 364 -19.18 -3.77 35.51
CA GLN A 364 -19.07 -4.80 36.56
C GLN A 364 -20.42 -5.14 37.23
N GLY A 365 -21.42 -4.27 37.11
CA GLY A 365 -22.78 -4.51 37.58
C GLY A 365 -23.69 -5.26 36.60
N LEU A 366 -23.18 -5.62 35.41
CA LEU A 366 -23.92 -6.28 34.32
C LEU A 366 -23.53 -7.77 34.11
N THR A 367 -22.52 -8.25 34.83
CA THR A 367 -22.21 -9.69 35.00
C THR A 367 -22.93 -10.24 36.22
#